data_AF-A0A1R0KEP0-F1
#
_entry.id   AF-A0A1R0KEP0-F1
#
_cell.length_a   1.000
_cell.length_b   1.000
_cell.length_c   1.000
_cell.angle_alpha   90.00
_cell.angle_beta   90.00
_cell.angle_gamma   90.00
#
_symmetry.space_group_name_H-M   'P 1'
#
loop_
_entity.id
_entity.type
_entity.pdbx_description
1 polymer ?
#
loop_
_entity_poly.entity_id
_entity_poly.type
_entity_poly.pdbx_seq_one_letter_code
_entity_poly.pdbx_strand_id
1 'polypeptide(L)'
;MLAGIVVLLVGLVIASAVYADSHDPARTVASAAPTAPDAAAAAGLVWLPGDVRWFSLQGTMVPLSIAHGPSTNDGVTASGFTHDPHGAVLAAVNILTRSSGLAGDESVYGPAIARQTTGDVSGYLASIRGVRAELAQRGGAPATVVVGYRLVEVGVDDVRLDVLSRSANPARPSQHALITGTARVRWLEGDWRLVVPTGAGRQVDQVPPGFTPMPGQHLAAG
;
A
#
# COMPACT_ATOMS: atom_id res chain seq x y z
N MET A 1 7.13 33.36 -2.39
CA MET A 1 8.06 32.29 -1.97
C MET A 1 7.61 31.80 -0.61
N LEU A 2 7.02 30.60 -0.54
CA LEU A 2 6.81 29.85 0.70
C LEU A 2 7.30 28.43 0.44
N ALA A 3 8.18 27.97 1.32
CA ALA A 3 8.96 26.75 1.18
C ALA A 3 8.04 25.52 1.23
N GLY A 4 8.08 24.68 0.19
CA GLY A 4 7.44 23.38 0.21
C GLY A 4 8.14 22.47 1.21
N ILE A 5 7.44 22.07 2.27
CA ILE A 5 7.95 21.12 3.25
C ILE A 5 7.85 19.73 2.62
N VAL A 6 9.00 19.17 2.22
CA VAL A 6 9.15 17.76 1.86
C VAL A 6 9.17 16.96 3.15
N VAL A 7 8.05 16.32 3.50
CA VAL A 7 8.00 15.37 4.61
C VAL A 7 8.39 13.99 4.07
N LEU A 8 9.57 13.54 4.49
CA LEU A 8 10.24 12.32 4.05
C LEU A 8 9.91 11.22 5.09
N LEU A 9 8.88 10.40 4.84
CA LEU A 9 8.44 9.35 5.76
C LEU A 9 8.51 7.98 5.08
N VAL A 10 9.36 7.10 5.63
CA VAL A 10 9.51 5.73 5.17
C VAL A 10 8.31 4.89 5.61
N GLY A 11 7.80 4.06 4.70
CA GLY A 11 6.51 3.38 4.87
C GLY A 11 5.40 4.21 4.25
N LEU A 12 4.37 3.54 3.73
CA LEU A 12 3.23 4.19 3.09
C LEU A 12 2.41 4.96 4.14
N VAL A 13 2.92 6.08 4.64
CA VAL A 13 2.21 6.93 5.58
C VAL A 13 2.20 8.37 5.10
N ILE A 14 0.97 8.84 4.99
CA ILE A 14 0.52 10.05 4.34
C ILE A 14 0.66 11.18 5.34
N ALA A 15 1.67 12.04 5.15
CA ALA A 15 1.64 13.36 5.75
C ALA A 15 0.56 14.17 5.02
N SER A 16 -0.59 14.39 5.68
CA SER A 16 -1.55 15.42 5.30
C SER A 16 -0.92 16.80 5.57
N ALA A 17 -0.02 17.22 4.68
CA ALA A 17 0.39 18.61 4.60
C ALA A 17 -0.70 19.37 3.83
N VAL A 18 -1.58 20.01 4.60
CA VAL A 18 -2.30 21.26 4.30
C VAL A 18 -2.30 21.64 2.81
N TYR A 19 -3.41 21.33 2.15
CA TYR A 19 -3.79 21.93 0.86
C TYR A 19 -4.09 23.42 1.05
N ALA A 20 -3.06 24.24 0.84
CA ALA A 20 -3.09 25.64 0.44
C ALA A 20 -1.79 25.83 -0.35
N ASP A 21 -1.70 26.32 -1.58
CA ASP A 21 -2.56 27.19 -2.37
C ASP A 21 -2.03 27.15 -3.83
N SER A 22 -2.90 27.49 -4.78
CA SER A 22 -2.63 27.95 -6.15
C SER A 22 -1.99 27.04 -7.23
N HIS A 23 -2.85 26.74 -8.22
CA HIS A 23 -2.64 26.69 -9.66
C HIS A 23 -1.39 27.41 -10.22
N ASP A 24 -0.67 26.72 -11.11
CA ASP A 24 -0.08 27.32 -12.33
C ASP A 24 0.12 26.20 -13.38
N PRO A 25 -0.38 26.31 -14.63
CA PRO A 25 -0.17 25.28 -15.64
C PRO A 25 1.19 25.42 -16.34
N ALA A 26 1.72 24.26 -16.73
CA ALA A 26 2.76 24.03 -17.75
C ALA A 26 4.24 24.29 -17.38
N ARG A 27 4.99 23.17 -17.27
CA ARG A 27 6.19 22.96 -18.09
C ARG A 27 6.24 21.51 -18.57
N THR A 28 6.02 21.36 -19.87
CA THR A 28 6.37 20.16 -20.62
C THR A 28 7.89 20.03 -20.61
N VAL A 29 8.42 18.92 -20.09
CA VAL A 29 9.80 18.50 -20.37
C VAL A 29 9.72 17.19 -21.13
N ALA A 30 10.35 17.19 -22.30
CA ALA A 30 10.26 16.16 -23.31
C ALA A 30 10.83 14.81 -22.86
N SER A 31 10.19 13.79 -23.41
CA SER A 31 10.43 12.35 -23.29
C SER A 31 11.85 11.92 -23.69
N ALA A 32 12.48 11.11 -22.84
CA ALA A 32 13.50 10.14 -23.25
C ALA A 32 12.94 8.74 -22.95
N ALA A 33 12.68 7.96 -24.00
CA ALA A 33 12.13 6.61 -23.92
C ALA A 33 13.20 5.61 -23.46
N PRO A 34 12.92 4.72 -22.49
CA PRO A 34 13.72 3.52 -22.29
C PRO A 34 13.30 2.43 -23.29
N THR A 35 14.29 1.90 -24.00
CA THR A 35 14.18 0.72 -24.86
C THR A 35 13.69 -0.49 -24.05
N ALA A 36 12.64 -1.16 -24.55
CA ALA A 36 12.00 -2.32 -23.95
C ALA A 36 12.99 -3.49 -23.74
N PRO A 37 12.86 -4.16 -22.60
CA PRO A 37 12.41 -5.55 -22.66
C PRO A 37 11.48 -5.89 -21.49
N ASP A 38 10.18 -5.57 -21.54
CA ASP A 38 9.20 -6.26 -20.69
C ASP A 38 7.72 -6.06 -21.08
N ALA A 39 7.38 -6.33 -22.34
CA ALA A 39 5.96 -6.35 -22.75
C ALA A 39 5.22 -7.62 -22.26
N ALA A 40 5.90 -8.54 -21.57
CA ALA A 40 5.35 -9.82 -21.11
C ALA A 40 4.93 -9.83 -19.63
N ALA A 41 5.50 -8.99 -18.77
CA ALA A 41 5.11 -8.88 -17.35
C ALA A 41 3.80 -8.11 -17.07
N ALA A 42 3.13 -7.59 -18.12
CA ALA A 42 1.98 -6.68 -17.99
C ALA A 42 0.59 -7.35 -18.04
N ALA A 43 0.50 -8.68 -18.16
CA ALA A 43 -0.79 -9.36 -18.05
C ALA A 43 -1.26 -9.34 -16.59
N GLY A 44 -2.21 -8.46 -16.27
CA GLY A 44 -2.81 -8.37 -14.93
C GLY A 44 -3.38 -9.71 -14.47
N LEU A 45 -3.30 -9.97 -13.16
CA LEU A 45 -3.89 -11.19 -12.59
C LEU A 45 -5.40 -11.21 -12.85
N VAL A 46 -5.89 -12.38 -13.25
CA VAL A 46 -7.32 -12.61 -13.43
C VAL A 46 -7.89 -13.10 -12.11
N TRP A 47 -8.87 -12.38 -11.58
CA TRP A 47 -9.63 -12.74 -10.38
C TRP A 47 -11.01 -13.22 -10.79
N LEU A 48 -11.48 -14.34 -10.24
CA LEU A 48 -12.86 -14.75 -10.47
C LEU A 48 -13.82 -13.87 -9.64
N PRO A 49 -15.04 -13.65 -10.13
CA PRO A 49 -16.06 -12.95 -9.36
C PRO A 49 -16.27 -13.59 -7.98
N GLY A 50 -16.11 -12.80 -6.93
CA GLY A 50 -16.28 -13.26 -5.55
C GLY A 50 -15.05 -13.89 -4.89
N ASP A 51 -13.91 -14.02 -5.59
CA ASP A 51 -12.68 -14.61 -5.04
C ASP A 51 -12.10 -13.81 -3.87
N VAL A 52 -12.36 -12.51 -3.84
CA VAL A 52 -11.90 -11.61 -2.80
C VAL A 52 -13.09 -10.98 -2.09
N ARG A 53 -13.09 -11.11 -0.76
CA ARG A 53 -13.97 -10.41 0.17
C ARG A 53 -13.16 -9.43 1.00
N TRP A 54 -13.78 -8.34 1.44
CA TRP A 54 -13.10 -7.31 2.22
C TRP A 54 -13.46 -7.42 3.70
N PHE A 55 -12.45 -7.47 4.55
CA PHE A 55 -12.58 -7.53 6.00
C PHE A 55 -12.25 -6.18 6.62
N SER A 56 -13.09 -5.72 7.55
CA SER A 56 -12.86 -4.46 8.26
C SER A 56 -11.79 -4.63 9.33
N LEU A 57 -10.76 -3.80 9.25
CA LEU A 57 -9.64 -3.75 10.18
C LEU A 57 -9.54 -2.32 10.73
N GLN A 58 -10.13 -2.07 11.89
CA GLN A 58 -10.06 -0.78 12.62
C GLN A 58 -10.22 0.47 11.73
N GLY A 59 -11.27 0.52 10.91
CA GLY A 59 -11.57 1.67 10.05
C GLY A 59 -10.88 1.66 8.69
N THR A 60 -10.07 0.64 8.38
CA THR A 60 -9.63 0.29 7.01
C THR A 60 -10.19 -1.07 6.60
N MET A 61 -9.84 -1.51 5.38
CA MET A 61 -10.28 -2.76 4.77
C MET A 61 -9.08 -3.52 4.22
N VAL A 62 -9.07 -4.83 4.41
CA VAL A 62 -8.05 -5.73 3.86
C VAL A 62 -8.71 -6.89 3.10
N PRO A 63 -8.11 -7.36 2.01
CA PRO A 63 -8.69 -8.40 1.18
C PRO A 63 -8.46 -9.79 1.80
N LEU A 64 -9.45 -10.66 1.70
CA LEU A 64 -9.37 -12.09 2.02
C LEU A 64 -9.80 -12.90 0.80
N SER A 65 -9.13 -14.01 0.54
CA SER A 65 -9.51 -14.98 -0.48
C SER A 65 -9.50 -16.39 0.09
N ILE A 66 -10.51 -17.18 -0.28
CA ILE A 66 -10.53 -18.62 0.04
C ILE A 66 -9.49 -19.36 -0.81
N ALA A 67 -9.31 -18.95 -2.07
CA ALA A 67 -8.40 -19.60 -3.01
C ALA A 67 -6.93 -19.22 -2.77
N HIS A 68 -6.66 -17.94 -2.48
CA HIS A 68 -5.29 -17.40 -2.43
C HIS A 68 -4.85 -16.91 -1.04
N GLY A 69 -5.70 -17.09 -0.04
CA GLY A 69 -5.46 -16.70 1.35
C GLY A 69 -5.81 -15.24 1.67
N PRO A 70 -5.55 -14.80 2.91
CA PRO A 70 -4.95 -15.59 3.97
C PRO A 70 -5.94 -16.64 4.50
N SER A 71 -5.46 -17.84 4.80
CA SER A 71 -6.26 -18.88 5.45
C SER A 71 -6.42 -18.64 6.95
N THR A 72 -5.49 -17.88 7.56
CA THR A 72 -5.57 -17.45 8.97
C THR A 72 -5.56 -15.92 9.05
N ASN A 73 -6.50 -15.35 9.80
CA ASN A 73 -6.55 -13.92 10.09
C ASN A 73 -7.09 -13.71 11.52
N ASP A 74 -6.24 -13.23 12.42
CA ASP A 74 -6.58 -12.98 13.83
C ASP A 74 -6.86 -11.49 14.12
N GLY A 75 -6.93 -10.66 13.06
CA GLY A 75 -7.11 -9.21 13.18
C GLY A 75 -5.83 -8.43 13.43
N VAL A 76 -4.71 -9.09 13.76
CA VAL A 76 -3.41 -8.47 13.99
C VAL A 76 -2.40 -8.90 12.93
N THR A 77 -2.46 -10.17 12.55
CA THR A 77 -1.66 -10.81 11.50
C THR A 77 -2.56 -11.56 10.52
N ALA A 78 -2.01 -11.86 9.34
CA ALA A 78 -2.70 -12.62 8.30
C ALA A 78 -1.71 -13.56 7.62
N SER A 79 -1.95 -14.86 7.59
CA SER A 79 -1.00 -15.85 7.08
C SER A 79 -1.65 -16.97 6.29
N GLY A 80 -0.81 -17.78 5.64
CA GLY A 80 -1.20 -18.89 4.79
C GLY A 80 -1.76 -18.39 3.47
N PHE A 81 -1.02 -17.48 2.84
CA PHE A 81 -1.23 -17.09 1.45
C PHE A 81 -0.67 -18.18 0.52
N THR A 82 -1.21 -18.31 -0.69
CA THR A 82 -0.67 -19.26 -1.66
C THR A 82 0.67 -18.79 -2.21
N HIS A 83 1.55 -19.74 -2.55
CA HIS A 83 2.84 -19.45 -3.17
C HIS A 83 2.68 -19.19 -4.68
N ASP A 84 1.94 -18.14 -5.01
CA ASP A 84 1.66 -17.69 -6.37
C ASP A 84 1.52 -16.15 -6.40
N PRO A 85 1.46 -15.52 -7.59
CA PRO A 85 1.32 -14.07 -7.69
C PRO A 85 0.04 -13.49 -7.06
N HIS A 86 -1.07 -14.23 -7.03
CA HIS A 86 -2.31 -13.78 -6.38
C HIS A 86 -2.12 -13.73 -4.86
N GLY A 87 -1.55 -14.78 -4.27
CA GLY A 87 -1.17 -14.82 -2.85
C GLY A 87 -0.17 -13.73 -2.49
N ALA A 88 0.79 -13.43 -3.37
CA ALA A 88 1.76 -12.35 -3.17
C ALA A 88 1.09 -10.96 -3.09
N VAL A 89 0.15 -10.66 -4.00
CA VAL A 89 -0.61 -9.39 -3.98
C VAL A 89 -1.45 -9.28 -2.71
N LEU A 90 -2.17 -10.35 -2.34
CA LEU A 90 -2.99 -10.34 -1.11
C LEU A 90 -2.12 -10.19 0.14
N ALA A 91 -0.98 -10.85 0.19
CA ALA A 91 -0.02 -10.73 1.29
C ALA A 91 0.50 -9.30 1.41
N ALA A 92 0.94 -8.70 0.29
CA ALA A 92 1.45 -7.34 0.28
C ALA A 92 0.41 -6.35 0.85
N VAL A 93 -0.84 -6.39 0.36
CA VAL A 93 -1.90 -5.50 0.83
C VAL A 93 -2.23 -5.73 2.31
N ASN A 94 -2.34 -6.98 2.74
CA ASN A 94 -2.64 -7.31 4.14
C ASN A 94 -1.55 -6.86 5.10
N ILE A 95 -0.28 -7.11 4.77
CA ILE A 95 0.87 -6.84 5.63
C ILE A 95 1.19 -5.33 5.64
N LEU A 96 1.14 -4.65 4.49
CA LEU A 96 1.30 -3.19 4.43
C LEU A 96 0.25 -2.49 5.29
N THR A 97 -1.00 -2.90 5.17
CA THR A 97 -2.10 -2.25 5.92
C THR A 97 -1.91 -2.44 7.42
N ARG A 98 -1.65 -3.68 7.88
CA ARG A 98 -1.43 -3.98 9.30
C ARG A 98 -0.17 -3.33 9.87
N SER A 99 0.90 -3.21 9.08
CA SER A 99 2.18 -2.61 9.52
C SER A 99 2.23 -1.08 9.42
N SER A 100 1.26 -0.43 8.76
CA SER A 100 1.27 1.02 8.49
C SER A 100 1.16 1.92 9.73
N GLY A 101 0.77 1.36 10.88
CA GLY A 101 0.41 2.14 12.06
C GLY A 101 -0.92 2.90 11.94
N LEU A 102 -1.60 2.83 10.79
CA LEU A 102 -2.92 3.42 10.55
C LEU A 102 -4.06 2.47 10.92
N ALA A 103 -3.82 1.16 10.81
CA ALA A 103 -4.82 0.11 11.02
C ALA A 103 -5.03 -0.28 12.49
N GLY A 104 -4.48 0.49 13.43
CA GLY A 104 -4.62 0.26 14.86
C GLY A 104 -3.39 0.65 15.65
N ASP A 105 -3.40 0.42 16.96
CA ASP A 105 -2.29 0.70 17.86
C ASP A 105 -1.12 -0.28 17.77
N GLU A 106 -0.14 -0.14 18.66
CA GLU A 106 1.07 -0.96 18.65
C GLU A 106 0.78 -2.45 18.84
N SER A 107 -0.34 -2.79 19.49
CA SER A 107 -0.77 -4.18 19.60
C SER A 107 -1.15 -4.79 18.24
N VAL A 108 -1.43 -3.95 17.22
CA VAL A 108 -1.69 -4.36 15.84
C VAL A 108 -0.43 -4.31 14.99
N TYR A 109 0.18 -3.12 14.83
CA TYR A 109 1.29 -2.98 13.89
C TYR A 109 2.58 -3.62 14.39
N GLY A 110 2.80 -3.70 15.71
CA GLY A 110 4.00 -4.28 16.29
C GLY A 110 4.15 -5.76 15.92
N PRO A 111 3.16 -6.62 16.23
CA PRO A 111 3.21 -8.02 15.83
C PRO A 111 3.17 -8.24 14.33
N ALA A 112 2.49 -7.39 13.55
CA ALA A 112 2.53 -7.47 12.08
C ALA A 112 3.94 -7.21 11.53
N ILE A 113 4.62 -6.19 12.04
CA ILE A 113 6.00 -5.86 11.66
C ILE A 113 6.95 -6.99 12.07
N ALA A 114 6.96 -7.36 13.35
CA ALA A 114 7.84 -8.41 13.87
C ALA A 114 7.57 -9.77 13.21
N ARG A 115 6.27 -10.06 13.02
CA ARG A 115 5.67 -11.27 12.45
C ARG A 115 5.99 -11.49 10.98
N GLN A 116 5.76 -10.44 10.18
CA GLN A 116 5.43 -10.60 8.76
C GLN A 116 6.32 -9.76 7.84
N THR A 117 7.37 -9.17 8.38
CA THR A 117 8.34 -8.40 7.59
C THR A 117 9.73 -9.02 7.64
N THR A 118 10.59 -8.63 6.70
CA THR A 118 11.99 -9.06 6.61
C THR A 118 12.89 -7.89 6.18
N GLY A 119 14.19 -7.96 6.51
CA GLY A 119 15.13 -6.84 6.37
C GLY A 119 15.35 -6.12 7.71
N ASP A 120 15.42 -4.79 7.70
CA ASP A 120 15.59 -3.98 8.92
C ASP A 120 14.27 -3.80 9.67
N VAL A 121 13.78 -4.88 10.28
CA VAL A 121 12.52 -4.93 11.04
C VAL A 121 12.54 -3.95 12.22
N SER A 122 13.68 -3.83 12.91
CA SER A 122 13.86 -2.92 14.03
C SER A 122 13.75 -1.46 13.62
N GLY A 123 14.43 -1.06 12.55
CA GLY A 123 14.36 0.29 12.01
C GLY A 123 12.95 0.61 11.49
N TYR A 124 12.29 -0.36 10.85
CA TYR A 124 10.92 -0.20 10.39
C TYR A 124 9.95 0.04 11.56
N LEU A 125 10.03 -0.77 12.62
CA LEU A 125 9.19 -0.58 13.81
C LEU A 125 9.43 0.78 14.47
N ALA A 126 10.69 1.20 14.59
CA ALA A 126 11.03 2.52 15.14
C ALA A 126 10.47 3.65 14.28
N SER A 127 10.56 3.53 12.96
CA SER A 127 9.99 4.50 12.01
C SER A 127 8.48 4.61 12.15
N ILE A 128 7.75 3.48 12.17
CA ILE A 128 6.29 3.47 12.33
C ILE A 128 5.85 4.06 13.67
N ARG A 129 6.58 3.81 14.76
CA ARG A 129 6.31 4.47 16.06
C ARG A 129 6.44 5.99 15.97
N GLY A 130 7.49 6.48 15.32
CA GLY A 130 7.70 7.93 15.12
C GLY A 130 6.58 8.56 14.31
N VAL A 131 6.21 7.93 13.20
CA VAL A 131 5.09 8.35 12.35
C VAL A 131 3.77 8.40 13.11
N ARG A 132 3.48 7.37 13.91
CA ARG A 132 2.25 7.33 14.72
C ARG A 132 2.21 8.46 15.75
N ALA A 133 3.33 8.73 16.42
CA ALA A 133 3.43 9.82 17.39
C ALA A 133 3.12 11.17 16.72
N GLU A 134 3.64 11.40 15.51
CA GLU A 134 3.34 12.59 14.72
C GLU A 134 1.86 12.68 14.32
N LEU A 135 1.28 11.58 13.82
CA LEU A 135 -0.14 11.54 13.46
C LEU A 135 -1.05 11.79 14.66
N ALA A 136 -0.73 11.23 15.83
CA ALA A 136 -1.48 11.47 17.05
C ALA A 136 -1.50 12.96 17.43
N GLN A 137 -0.36 13.67 17.26
CA GLN A 137 -0.29 15.11 17.48
C GLN A 137 -1.13 15.92 16.46
N ARG A 138 -1.34 15.37 15.26
CA ARG A 138 -2.14 15.98 14.18
C ARG A 138 -3.63 15.61 14.23
N GLY A 139 -4.08 14.88 15.26
CA GLY A 139 -5.47 14.46 15.42
C GLY A 139 -5.82 13.13 14.74
N GLY A 140 -4.82 12.33 14.39
CA GLY A 140 -4.97 11.03 13.74
C GLY A 140 -4.73 11.05 12.24
N ALA A 141 -5.00 9.93 11.58
CA ALA A 141 -4.84 9.77 10.15
C ALA A 141 -6.17 9.41 9.47
N PRO A 142 -6.37 9.85 8.23
CA PRO A 142 -7.52 9.44 7.45
C PRO A 142 -7.51 7.94 7.15
N ALA A 143 -8.72 7.35 7.15
CA ALA A 143 -8.94 5.99 6.68
C ALA A 143 -8.43 5.84 5.25
N THR A 144 -7.61 4.81 5.04
CA THR A 144 -6.92 4.57 3.76
C THR A 144 -7.15 3.13 3.34
N VAL A 145 -7.54 2.90 2.08
CA VAL A 145 -7.81 1.58 1.51
C VAL A 145 -6.96 1.40 0.25
N VAL A 146 -6.33 0.24 0.08
CA VAL A 146 -5.65 -0.12 -1.17
C VAL A 146 -6.70 -0.46 -2.23
N VAL A 147 -6.75 0.32 -3.30
CA VAL A 147 -7.76 0.20 -4.37
C VAL A 147 -7.22 -0.43 -5.64
N GLY A 148 -5.90 -0.50 -5.79
CA GLY A 148 -5.28 -1.09 -6.97
C GLY A 148 -3.83 -1.49 -6.76
N TYR A 149 -3.32 -2.26 -7.71
CA TYR A 149 -1.93 -2.69 -7.75
C TYR A 149 -1.40 -2.69 -9.18
N ARG A 150 -0.08 -2.65 -9.32
CA ARG A 150 0.63 -2.87 -10.57
C ARG A 150 1.80 -3.79 -10.28
N LEU A 151 1.81 -4.98 -10.89
CA LEU A 151 2.97 -5.86 -10.81
C LEU A 151 4.12 -5.20 -11.58
N VAL A 152 5.30 -5.19 -10.97
CA VAL A 152 6.51 -4.62 -11.59
C VAL A 152 7.55 -5.70 -11.84
N GLU A 153 7.75 -6.61 -10.90
CA GLU A 153 8.58 -7.81 -11.08
C GLU A 153 7.86 -9.01 -10.46
N VAL A 154 7.79 -10.11 -11.19
CA VAL A 154 7.13 -11.35 -10.74
C VAL A 154 8.12 -12.49 -10.80
N GLY A 155 8.65 -12.88 -9.64
CA GLY A 155 9.40 -14.11 -9.43
C GLY A 155 8.58 -15.12 -8.63
N VAL A 156 9.05 -16.37 -8.58
CA VAL A 156 8.42 -17.43 -7.78
C VAL A 156 8.46 -17.08 -6.31
N ASP A 157 9.63 -16.74 -5.76
CA ASP A 157 9.83 -16.44 -4.33
C ASP A 157 9.94 -14.93 -4.03
N ASP A 158 9.81 -14.05 -5.03
CA ASP A 158 10.05 -12.62 -4.87
C ASP A 158 9.18 -11.82 -5.86
N VAL A 159 8.27 -11.00 -5.32
CA VAL A 159 7.35 -10.19 -6.13
C VAL A 159 7.45 -8.74 -5.71
N ARG A 160 7.64 -7.85 -6.68
CA ARG A 160 7.60 -6.40 -6.52
C ARG A 160 6.38 -5.83 -7.21
N LEU A 161 5.63 -5.02 -6.48
CA LEU A 161 4.40 -4.40 -6.95
C LEU A 161 4.31 -2.96 -6.45
N ASP A 162 3.69 -2.10 -7.24
CA ASP A 162 3.19 -0.83 -6.75
C ASP A 162 1.75 -1.02 -6.24
N VAL A 163 1.41 -0.33 -5.16
CA VAL A 163 0.07 -0.26 -4.59
C VAL A 163 -0.47 1.15 -4.75
N LEU A 164 -1.75 1.25 -5.08
CA LEU A 164 -2.49 2.50 -5.12
C LEU A 164 -3.50 2.50 -3.99
N SER A 165 -3.38 3.48 -3.11
CA SER A 165 -4.26 3.67 -1.97
C SER A 165 -5.10 4.92 -2.15
N ARG A 166 -6.35 4.84 -1.70
CA ARG A 166 -7.26 5.97 -1.58
C ARG A 166 -7.42 6.34 -0.12
N SER A 167 -7.24 7.61 0.18
CA SER A 167 -7.41 8.16 1.54
C SER A 167 -8.52 9.19 1.55
N ALA A 168 -9.48 9.05 2.46
CA ALA A 168 -10.61 9.97 2.57
C ALA A 168 -10.21 11.26 3.31
N ASN A 169 -10.70 12.42 2.87
CA ASN A 169 -10.50 13.66 3.62
C ASN A 169 -11.53 13.76 4.77
N PRO A 170 -11.11 13.79 6.05
CA PRO A 170 -12.04 13.84 7.17
C PRO A 170 -12.89 15.12 7.19
N ALA A 171 -12.36 16.24 6.70
CA ALA A 171 -13.07 17.51 6.63
C ALA A 171 -13.96 17.64 5.39
N ARG A 172 -13.69 16.87 4.33
CA ARG A 172 -14.47 16.84 3.08
C ARG A 172 -14.56 15.41 2.55
N PRO A 173 -15.47 14.58 3.06
CA PRO A 173 -15.52 13.14 2.74
C PRO A 173 -15.68 12.80 1.26
N SER A 174 -16.21 13.73 0.45
CA SER A 174 -16.28 13.62 -1.01
C SER A 174 -14.95 13.83 -1.74
N GLN A 175 -13.91 14.26 -1.04
CA GLN A 175 -12.56 14.42 -1.56
C GLN A 175 -11.68 13.27 -1.10
N HIS A 176 -10.89 12.75 -2.02
CA HIS A 176 -9.96 11.67 -1.76
C HIS A 176 -8.57 12.01 -2.29
N ALA A 177 -7.54 11.61 -1.57
CA ALA A 177 -6.17 11.60 -2.06
C ALA A 177 -5.84 10.22 -2.63
N LEU A 178 -5.09 10.19 -3.72
CA LEU A 178 -4.47 8.97 -4.24
C LEU A 178 -3.00 8.95 -3.83
N ILE A 179 -2.55 7.82 -3.28
CA ILE A 179 -1.16 7.61 -2.89
C ILE A 179 -0.66 6.32 -3.51
N THR A 180 0.47 6.40 -4.20
CA THR A 180 1.18 5.22 -4.71
C THR A 180 2.36 4.89 -3.81
N GLY A 181 2.66 3.61 -3.62
CA GLY A 181 3.89 3.17 -2.96
C GLY A 181 4.36 1.84 -3.55
N THR A 182 5.63 1.54 -3.39
CA THR A 182 6.19 0.25 -3.84
C THR A 182 6.28 -0.71 -2.66
N ALA A 183 5.87 -1.93 -2.91
CA ALA A 183 5.99 -3.06 -2.00
C ALA A 183 6.80 -4.16 -2.68
N ARG A 184 7.48 -4.95 -1.84
CA ARG A 184 8.15 -6.17 -2.27
C ARG A 184 7.87 -7.23 -1.24
N VAL A 185 7.43 -8.39 -1.67
CA VAL A 185 7.21 -9.56 -0.80
C VAL A 185 8.14 -10.68 -1.22
N ARG A 186 8.58 -11.46 -0.23
CA ARG A 186 9.42 -12.65 -0.43
C ARG A 186 8.80 -13.86 0.23
N TRP A 187 8.81 -14.99 -0.46
CA TRP A 187 8.38 -16.25 0.09
C TRP A 187 9.46 -16.77 1.05
N LEU A 188 9.15 -16.84 2.34
CA LEU A 188 10.08 -17.27 3.38
C LEU A 188 9.32 -18.12 4.39
N GLU A 189 9.89 -19.27 4.76
CA GLU A 189 9.35 -20.14 5.81
C GLU A 189 7.88 -20.56 5.59
N GLY A 190 7.47 -20.71 4.32
CA GLY A 190 6.14 -21.16 3.96
C GLY A 190 5.07 -20.07 3.90
N ASP A 191 5.46 -18.79 3.91
CA ASP A 191 4.52 -17.68 3.66
C ASP A 191 5.22 -16.45 3.03
N TRP A 192 4.42 -15.51 2.53
CA TRP A 192 4.92 -14.23 2.03
C TRP A 192 5.27 -13.28 3.19
N ARG A 193 6.49 -12.73 3.16
CA ARG A 193 6.96 -11.67 4.07
C ARG A 193 7.15 -10.37 3.30
N LEU A 194 6.69 -9.26 3.85
CA LEU A 194 6.96 -7.93 3.30
C LEU A 194 8.43 -7.58 3.55
N VAL A 195 9.19 -7.35 2.49
CA VAL A 195 10.50 -6.70 2.61
C VAL A 195 10.25 -5.28 3.09
N VAL A 196 10.90 -4.89 4.19
CA VAL A 196 10.75 -3.56 4.80
C VAL A 196 10.79 -2.48 3.70
N PRO A 197 9.72 -1.67 3.56
CA PRO A 197 9.68 -0.62 2.55
C PRO A 197 10.79 0.41 2.78
N THR A 198 11.56 0.71 1.74
CA THR A 198 12.70 1.65 1.81
C THR A 198 12.36 3.07 1.32
N GLY A 199 11.10 3.36 1.07
CA GLY A 199 10.64 4.65 0.53
C GLY A 199 9.29 5.10 1.08
N ALA A 200 9.00 6.38 0.83
CA ALA A 200 7.73 7.00 1.16
C ALA A 200 6.67 6.72 0.10
N GLY A 201 5.41 6.66 0.53
CA GLY A 201 4.29 6.80 -0.40
C GLY A 201 4.31 8.18 -1.07
N ARG A 202 3.96 8.24 -2.36
CA ARG A 202 3.85 9.46 -3.14
C ARG A 202 2.40 9.76 -3.44
N GLN A 203 1.93 10.97 -3.10
CA GLN A 203 0.63 11.44 -3.56
C GLN A 203 0.64 11.69 -5.08
N VAL A 204 -0.44 11.29 -5.75
CA VAL A 204 -0.64 11.48 -7.19
C VAL A 204 -2.01 12.11 -7.44
N ASP A 205 -2.11 12.93 -8.48
CA ASP A 205 -3.37 13.62 -8.83
C ASP A 205 -4.33 12.73 -9.62
N GLN A 206 -3.80 11.68 -10.26
CA GLN A 206 -4.54 10.73 -11.07
C GLN A 206 -3.94 9.33 -10.95
N VAL A 207 -4.73 8.32 -11.30
CA VAL A 207 -4.31 6.92 -11.35
C VAL A 207 -3.18 6.77 -12.37
N PRO A 208 -1.96 6.35 -11.98
CA PRO A 208 -0.90 6.12 -12.95
C PRO A 208 -1.27 4.98 -13.92
N PRO A 209 -0.72 4.97 -15.14
CA PRO A 209 -0.98 3.89 -16.08
C PRO A 209 -0.47 2.53 -15.57
N GLY A 210 -1.19 1.47 -15.94
CA GLY A 210 -0.85 0.08 -15.63
C GLY A 210 -1.36 -0.45 -14.28
N PHE A 211 -2.11 0.36 -13.52
CA PHE A 211 -2.80 -0.14 -12.32
C PHE A 211 -4.01 -1.00 -12.68
N THR A 212 -4.14 -2.13 -12.00
CA THR A 212 -5.31 -3.00 -12.00
C THR A 212 -6.10 -2.76 -10.71
N PRO A 213 -7.44 -2.62 -10.76
CA PRO A 213 -8.24 -2.54 -9.54
C PRO A 213 -8.10 -3.82 -8.72
N MET A 214 -8.04 -3.67 -7.40
CA MET A 214 -8.30 -4.82 -6.52
C MET A 214 -9.75 -5.28 -6.72
N PRO A 215 -10.07 -6.59 -6.63
CA PRO A 215 -11.44 -7.03 -6.87
C PRO A 215 -12.43 -6.38 -5.91
N GLY A 216 -13.54 -5.87 -6.47
CA GLY A 216 -14.55 -5.10 -5.73
C GLY A 216 -14.14 -3.66 -5.40
N GLN A 217 -12.99 -3.19 -5.85
CA GLN A 217 -12.56 -1.79 -5.75
C GLN A 217 -12.61 -1.11 -7.12
N HIS A 218 -12.68 0.22 -7.11
CA HIS A 218 -12.65 1.05 -8.31
C HIS A 218 -11.44 1.98 -8.26
N LEU A 219 -10.72 2.13 -9.37
CA LEU A 219 -9.57 3.05 -9.45
C LEU A 219 -10.00 4.53 -9.51
N ALA A 220 -11.11 4.82 -10.20
CA ALA A 220 -11.71 6.15 -10.24
C ALA A 220 -12.49 6.47 -8.95
N ALA A 221 -12.55 7.75 -8.58
CA ALA A 221 -13.56 8.24 -7.66
C ALA A 221 -14.89 8.27 -8.44
N GLY A 222 -15.86 7.47 -7.99
CA GLY A 222 -17.24 7.52 -8.49
C GLY A 222 -17.99 8.73 -7.94
#